data_AF-A0A2G9Y4N3-F1
#
_entry.id   AF-A0A2G9Y4N3-F1
#
_cell.length_a   1.000
_cell.length_b   1.000
_cell.length_c   1.000
_cell.angle_alpha   90.00
_cell.angle_beta   90.00
_cell.angle_gamma   90.00
#
_symmetry.space_group_name_H-M   'P 1'
#
loop_
_entity.id
_entity.type
_entity.pdbx_description
1 polymer ?
#
loop_
_entity_poly.entity_id
_entity_poly.type
_entity_poly.pdbx_seq_one_letter_code
_entity_poly.pdbx_strand_id
1 'polypeptide(L)'
;AVIGLPLIWVNILVFEALLIGFCSHIILDTVTKSGVEMFYPIRARCVMPGQDKYRLATNSQAEKTVFVLLIVAGIALYPLNRMGITQLLHTFISNISSTVSDVRAWGSDYRVWVEVDGYFQASLRPVNARFEAVTVRSERALLCYDYKTDAVYKIGTDETCNIYPRKIRAIKGEKRRIIVETANLQNEMLSNCLHKKPDIGLTFYSGSVWTDDEIDKKQDPDRYQTVKSTVSGLELDCAQSE
;
A
#
# COMPACT_ATOMS: atom_id res chain seq x y z
N ALA A 1 19.64 3.18 34.40
CA ALA A 1 19.30 1.87 33.78
C ALA A 1 18.94 0.80 34.81
N VAL A 2 19.76 0.52 35.82
CA VAL A 2 19.55 -0.58 36.79
C VAL A 2 18.24 -0.46 37.60
N ILE A 3 17.79 0.76 37.90
CA ILE A 3 16.55 1.01 38.65
C ILE A 3 15.28 0.64 37.85
N GLY A 4 15.35 0.61 36.50
CA GLY A 4 14.22 0.29 35.63
C GLY A 4 14.09 -1.18 35.26
N LEU A 5 15.04 -2.03 35.64
CA LEU A 5 15.06 -3.46 35.31
C LEU A 5 13.79 -4.25 35.73
N PRO A 6 13.13 -3.97 36.88
CA PRO A 6 11.88 -4.66 37.21
C PRO A 6 10.70 -4.28 36.29
N LEU A 7 10.76 -3.14 35.57
CA LEU A 7 9.69 -2.75 34.63
C LEU A 7 9.63 -3.63 33.38
N ILE A 8 10.72 -4.34 33.03
CA ILE A 8 10.75 -5.28 31.90
C ILE A 8 9.68 -6.37 32.06
N TRP A 9 9.40 -6.77 33.30
CA TRP A 9 8.41 -7.81 33.62
C TRP A 9 6.96 -7.31 33.59
N VAL A 10 6.75 -6.00 33.65
CA VAL A 10 5.42 -5.38 33.62
C VAL A 10 5.05 -4.96 32.21
N ASN A 11 5.93 -4.23 31.54
CA ASN A 11 5.71 -3.78 30.17
C ASN A 11 7.03 -3.35 29.51
N ILE A 12 7.45 -4.10 28.50
CA ILE A 12 8.68 -3.85 27.75
C ILE A 12 8.69 -2.47 27.07
N LEU A 13 7.53 -2.00 26.57
CA LEU A 13 7.43 -0.72 25.86
C LEU A 13 7.69 0.47 26.80
N VAL A 14 7.26 0.37 28.06
CA VAL A 14 7.49 1.42 29.06
C VAL A 14 8.97 1.45 29.45
N PHE A 15 9.60 0.28 29.58
CA PHE A 15 11.03 0.19 29.82
C PHE A 15 11.85 0.80 28.66
N GLU A 16 11.51 0.47 27.42
CA GLU A 16 12.15 1.04 26.22
C GLU A 16 11.97 2.56 26.16
N ALA A 17 10.77 3.08 26.42
CA ALA A 17 10.51 4.52 26.44
C ALA A 17 11.36 5.24 27.50
N LEU A 18 11.49 4.67 28.71
CA LEU A 18 12.35 5.21 29.75
C LEU A 18 13.83 5.16 29.38
N LEU A 19 14.29 4.08 28.76
CA LEU A 19 15.68 3.91 28.33
C LEU A 19 16.03 4.91 27.22
N ILE A 20 15.15 5.07 26.23
CA ILE A 20 15.30 6.06 25.16
C ILE A 20 15.28 7.47 25.73
N GLY A 21 14.34 7.78 26.63
CA GLY A 21 14.28 9.08 27.31
C GLY A 21 15.55 9.40 28.07
N PHE A 22 16.05 8.45 28.87
CA PHE A 22 17.30 8.59 29.63
C PHE A 22 18.51 8.81 28.72
N CYS A 23 18.66 8.00 27.67
CA CYS A 23 19.74 8.14 26.70
C CYS A 23 19.66 9.48 25.93
N SER A 24 18.45 9.92 25.58
CA SER A 24 18.25 11.20 24.88
C SER A 24 18.70 12.39 25.72
N HIS A 25 18.45 12.36 27.04
CA HIS A 25 18.89 13.40 27.96
C HIS A 25 20.42 13.48 28.01
N ILE A 26 21.09 12.33 28.13
CA ILE A 26 22.56 12.26 28.10
C ILE A 26 23.11 12.85 26.80
N ILE A 27 22.51 12.49 25.65
CA ILE A 27 22.92 13.03 24.35
C ILE A 27 22.73 14.54 24.31
N LEU A 28 21.59 15.06 24.76
CA LEU A 28 21.31 16.50 24.79
C LEU A 28 22.31 17.25 25.68
N ASP A 29 22.65 16.69 26.83
CA ASP A 29 23.62 17.30 27.75
C ASP A 29 25.03 17.36 27.13
N THR A 30 25.42 16.39 26.28
CA THR A 30 26.69 16.46 25.53
C THR A 30 26.75 17.62 24.52
N VAL A 31 25.60 18.14 24.08
CA VAL A 31 25.52 19.28 23.13
C VAL A 31 25.73 20.63 23.81
N THR A 32 25.54 20.68 25.12
CA THR A 32 25.77 21.89 25.91
C THR A 32 27.25 22.13 26.15
N LYS A 33 27.61 23.38 26.48
CA LYS A 33 28.97 23.73 26.91
C LYS A 33 29.40 23.03 28.21
N SER A 34 28.44 22.61 29.03
CA SER A 34 28.71 21.90 30.30
C SER A 34 29.18 20.47 30.07
N GLY A 35 28.64 19.79 29.06
CA GLY A 35 28.94 18.38 28.76
C GLY A 35 28.47 17.41 29.84
N VAL A 36 28.75 16.11 29.64
CA VAL A 36 28.47 15.04 30.62
C VAL A 36 29.74 14.28 30.98
N GLU A 37 29.95 14.01 32.27
CA GLU A 37 31.00 13.10 32.73
C GLU A 37 30.49 11.66 32.61
N MET A 38 30.77 11.02 31.46
CA MET A 38 30.23 9.68 31.16
C MET A 38 31.06 8.56 31.80
N PHE A 39 32.33 8.80 32.13
CA PHE A 39 33.30 7.75 32.49
C PHE A 39 33.89 7.90 33.89
N TYR A 40 33.08 7.77 34.95
CA TYR A 40 33.64 7.67 36.30
C TYR A 40 34.61 6.46 36.43
N PRO A 41 35.83 6.61 37.00
CA PRO A 41 36.38 7.74 37.76
C PRO A 41 37.17 8.78 36.93
N ILE A 42 37.26 8.61 35.61
CA ILE A 42 37.92 9.54 34.70
C ILE A 42 37.00 10.75 34.47
N ARG A 43 37.41 11.93 34.95
CA ARG A 43 36.65 13.20 34.80
C ARG A 43 36.69 13.77 33.37
N ALA A 44 36.64 12.92 32.36
CA ALA A 44 36.56 13.33 30.97
C ALA A 44 35.11 13.75 30.66
N ARG A 45 34.94 15.00 30.22
CA ARG A 45 33.64 15.51 29.77
C ARG A 45 33.42 15.12 28.32
N CYS A 46 32.38 14.32 28.08
CA CYS A 46 31.87 14.06 26.74
C CYS A 46 31.12 15.30 26.25
N VAL A 47 31.67 15.92 25.22
CA VAL A 47 31.11 17.11 24.56
C VAL A 47 31.07 16.89 23.05
N MET A 48 29.99 17.29 22.42
CA MET A 48 29.80 17.24 20.97
C MET A 48 29.07 18.52 20.56
N PRO A 49 29.58 19.39 19.68
CA PRO A 49 30.72 19.20 18.78
C PRO A 49 32.08 19.55 19.42
N GLY A 50 33.16 19.08 18.77
CA GLY A 50 34.54 19.35 19.22
C GLY A 50 34.93 20.83 19.25
N GLN A 51 34.26 21.69 18.46
CA GLN A 51 34.50 23.14 18.45
C GLN A 51 33.53 23.88 19.38
N ASP A 52 34.07 24.68 20.31
CA ASP A 52 33.31 25.42 21.33
C ASP A 52 32.26 26.38 20.77
N LYS A 53 32.48 26.92 19.57
CA LYS A 53 31.57 27.87 18.90
C LYS A 53 30.22 27.26 18.50
N TYR A 54 30.16 25.94 18.33
CA TYR A 54 28.92 25.22 17.97
C TYR A 54 28.21 24.62 19.18
N ARG A 55 28.77 24.76 20.38
CA ARG A 55 28.15 24.25 21.61
C ARG A 55 27.08 25.22 22.09
N LEU A 56 25.94 24.67 22.49
CA LEU A 56 24.84 25.46 23.03
C LEU A 56 25.26 26.04 24.39
N ALA A 57 25.19 27.37 24.50
CA ALA A 57 25.34 28.04 25.79
C ALA A 57 24.04 27.86 26.59
N THR A 58 24.19 27.53 27.87
CA THR A 58 23.08 27.38 28.80
C THR A 58 22.31 28.70 28.94
N ASN A 59 20.99 28.63 28.91
CA ASN A 59 20.03 29.73 28.91
C ASN A 59 20.16 30.72 27.72
N SER A 60 20.71 30.26 26.59
CA SER A 60 20.78 31.08 25.37
C SER A 60 19.50 30.99 24.51
N GLN A 61 19.27 31.98 23.64
CA GLN A 61 18.15 31.92 22.69
C GLN A 61 18.26 30.72 21.72
N ALA A 62 19.49 30.27 21.44
CA ALA A 62 19.73 29.08 20.63
C ALA A 62 19.19 27.82 21.30
N GLU A 63 19.36 27.65 22.62
CA GLU A 63 18.82 26.52 23.38
C GLU A 63 17.30 26.48 23.33
N LYS A 64 16.64 27.63 23.55
CA LYS A 64 15.18 27.75 23.45
C LYS A 64 14.68 27.41 22.04
N THR A 65 15.40 27.84 21.01
CA THR A 65 15.06 27.55 19.61
C THR A 65 15.16 26.05 19.31
N VAL A 66 16.22 25.39 19.77
CA VAL A 66 16.40 23.94 19.63
C VAL A 66 15.31 23.17 20.39
N PHE A 67 14.97 23.61 21.60
CA PHE A 67 13.89 23.00 22.37
C PHE A 67 12.52 23.08 21.65
N VAL A 68 12.17 24.25 21.12
CA VAL A 68 10.95 24.41 20.31
C VAL A 68 10.99 23.53 19.06
N LEU A 69 12.14 23.47 18.37
CA LEU A 69 12.30 22.63 17.19
C LEU A 69 12.12 21.13 17.50
N LEU A 70 12.62 20.66 18.65
CA LEU A 70 12.43 19.29 19.11
C LEU A 70 10.96 18.98 19.43
N ILE A 71 10.23 19.92 20.03
CA ILE A 71 8.78 19.78 20.25
C ILE A 71 8.03 19.69 18.92
N VAL A 72 8.31 20.59 17.99
CA VAL A 72 7.67 20.60 16.66
C VAL A 72 7.98 19.31 15.90
N ALA A 73 9.24 18.85 15.94
CA ALA A 73 9.63 17.57 15.36
C ALA A 73 8.86 16.41 15.99
N GLY A 74 8.73 16.37 17.33
CA GLY A 74 7.97 15.36 18.05
C GLY A 74 6.49 15.31 17.63
N ILE A 75 5.85 16.48 17.48
CA ILE A 75 4.46 16.58 16.99
C ILE A 75 4.37 16.09 15.53
N ALA A 76 5.33 16.45 14.67
CA ALA A 76 5.38 15.99 13.28
C ALA A 76 5.61 14.47 13.15
N LEU A 77 6.33 13.88 14.11
CA LEU A 77 6.60 12.43 14.20
C LEU A 77 5.42 11.62 14.78
N TYR A 78 4.45 12.27 15.44
CA TYR A 78 3.26 11.60 15.98
C TYR A 78 2.44 10.80 14.94
N PRO A 79 2.06 11.36 13.77
CA PRO A 79 1.35 10.61 12.74
C PRO A 79 2.18 9.44 12.17
N LEU A 80 3.52 9.56 12.14
CA LEU A 80 4.42 8.49 11.69
C LEU A 80 4.31 7.23 12.56
N ASN A 81 4.13 7.42 13.88
CA ASN A 81 3.91 6.31 14.80
C ASN A 81 2.56 5.59 14.58
N ARG A 82 1.49 6.33 14.28
CA ARG A 82 0.16 5.74 14.09
C ARG A 82 -0.04 5.04 12.75
N MET A 83 0.50 5.60 11.66
CA MET A 83 0.36 5.03 10.31
C MET A 83 1.42 3.97 10.02
N GLY A 84 2.53 3.98 10.76
CA GLY A 84 3.69 3.15 10.45
C GLY A 84 4.47 3.71 9.25
N ILE A 85 5.79 3.55 9.30
CA ILE A 85 6.72 4.05 8.27
C ILE A 85 6.36 3.51 6.88
N THR A 86 5.87 2.27 6.80
CA THR A 86 5.52 1.60 5.55
C THR A 86 4.35 2.26 4.83
N GLN A 87 3.26 2.64 5.53
CA GLN A 87 2.09 3.26 4.89
C GLN A 87 2.39 4.68 4.38
N LEU A 88 3.21 5.42 5.11
CA LEU A 88 3.67 6.74 4.66
C LEU A 88 4.59 6.61 3.45
N LEU A 89 5.52 5.65 3.48
CA LEU A 89 6.37 5.36 2.33
C LEU A 89 5.54 4.94 1.11
N HIS A 90 4.49 4.11 1.28
CA HIS A 90 3.57 3.74 0.20
C HIS A 90 2.83 4.96 -0.38
N THR A 91 2.40 5.88 0.49
CA THR A 91 1.74 7.12 0.08
C THR A 91 2.68 8.02 -0.73
N PHE A 92 3.94 8.13 -0.32
CA PHE A 92 4.95 8.93 -1.03
C PHE A 92 5.44 8.29 -2.32
N ILE A 93 5.55 6.96 -2.37
CA ILE A 93 6.12 6.26 -3.52
C ILE A 93 5.08 6.01 -4.63
N SER A 94 3.77 6.06 -4.34
CA SER A 94 2.67 6.01 -5.35
C SER A 94 2.95 5.07 -6.53
N ASN A 95 3.45 3.87 -6.22
CA ASN A 95 3.91 2.91 -7.22
C ASN A 95 2.92 1.74 -7.34
N ILE A 96 3.10 0.97 -8.40
CA ILE A 96 2.24 -0.19 -8.67
C ILE A 96 2.37 -1.27 -7.60
N SER A 97 3.58 -1.52 -7.07
CA SER A 97 3.80 -2.59 -6.09
C SER A 97 3.18 -2.27 -4.72
N SER A 98 3.23 -1.03 -4.25
CA SER A 98 2.55 -0.61 -3.03
C SER A 98 1.04 -0.69 -3.19
N THR A 99 0.51 -0.25 -4.33
CA THR A 99 -0.92 -0.35 -4.65
C THR A 99 -1.37 -1.82 -4.69
N VAL A 100 -0.58 -2.71 -5.30
CA VAL A 100 -0.86 -4.15 -5.31
C VAL A 100 -0.87 -4.72 -3.88
N SER A 101 0.08 -4.32 -3.04
CA SER A 101 0.14 -4.73 -1.64
C SER A 101 -1.10 -4.26 -0.87
N ASP A 102 -1.49 -2.99 -1.03
CA ASP A 102 -2.66 -2.40 -0.39
C ASP A 102 -3.98 -3.07 -0.85
N VAL A 103 -4.12 -3.35 -2.16
CA VAL A 103 -5.26 -4.09 -2.72
C VAL A 103 -5.31 -5.52 -2.17
N ARG A 104 -4.17 -6.20 -2.04
CA ARG A 104 -4.11 -7.57 -1.50
C ARG A 104 -4.47 -7.60 0.00
N ALA A 105 -4.09 -6.56 0.75
CA ALA A 105 -4.39 -6.43 2.17
C ALA A 105 -5.86 -6.09 2.46
N TRP A 106 -6.51 -5.29 1.61
CA TRP A 106 -7.90 -4.83 1.83
C TRP A 106 -8.94 -5.57 1.01
N GLY A 107 -8.53 -6.26 -0.06
CA GLY A 107 -9.44 -6.81 -1.07
C GLY A 107 -10.38 -7.90 -0.57
N SER A 108 -10.11 -8.56 0.56
CA SER A 108 -11.03 -9.58 1.11
C SER A 108 -12.29 -8.98 1.73
N ASP A 109 -12.13 -7.84 2.40
CA ASP A 109 -13.14 -7.30 3.31
C ASP A 109 -13.72 -5.98 2.81
N TYR A 110 -13.01 -5.28 1.93
CA TYR A 110 -13.34 -3.94 1.48
C TYR A 110 -13.31 -3.84 -0.04
N ARG A 111 -14.21 -3.01 -0.56
CA ARG A 111 -14.15 -2.52 -1.92
C ARG A 111 -12.96 -1.58 -2.04
N VAL A 112 -12.02 -1.91 -2.91
CA VAL A 112 -10.81 -1.09 -3.11
C VAL A 112 -10.92 -0.36 -4.44
N TRP A 113 -10.75 0.95 -4.38
CA TRP A 113 -10.69 1.78 -5.56
C TRP A 113 -9.24 2.08 -5.90
N VAL A 114 -8.95 2.17 -7.19
CA VAL A 114 -7.61 2.44 -7.72
C VAL A 114 -7.70 3.69 -8.56
N GLU A 115 -7.05 4.75 -8.08
CA GLU A 115 -6.92 6.00 -8.83
C GLU A 115 -5.64 5.93 -9.67
N VAL A 116 -5.79 6.16 -10.96
CA VAL A 116 -4.73 5.98 -11.95
C VAL A 116 -4.56 7.26 -12.74
N ASP A 117 -3.32 7.71 -12.79
CA ASP A 117 -2.86 8.74 -13.71
C ASP A 117 -1.79 8.12 -14.61
N GLY A 118 -2.09 7.98 -15.90
CA GLY A 118 -1.28 7.20 -16.83
C GLY A 118 -1.73 7.34 -18.28
N TYR A 119 -1.45 6.32 -19.08
CA TYR A 119 -1.87 6.27 -20.49
C TYR A 119 -2.23 4.84 -20.92
N PHE A 120 -3.11 4.73 -21.91
CA PHE A 120 -3.38 3.47 -22.59
C PHE A 120 -2.16 3.06 -23.42
N GLN A 121 -1.75 1.80 -23.34
CA GLN A 121 -0.54 1.32 -23.99
C GLN A 121 -0.69 1.21 -25.51
N ALA A 122 -1.87 0.80 -26.00
CA ALA A 122 -2.12 0.64 -27.44
C ALA A 122 -2.39 1.99 -28.13
N SER A 123 -3.25 2.82 -27.55
CA SER A 123 -3.66 4.10 -28.15
C SER A 123 -2.91 5.35 -27.64
N LEU A 124 -2.02 5.22 -26.65
CA LEU A 124 -1.26 6.33 -26.02
C LEU A 124 -2.12 7.48 -25.49
N ARG A 125 -3.42 7.25 -25.29
CA ARG A 125 -4.34 8.25 -24.75
C ARG A 125 -4.12 8.41 -23.25
N PRO A 126 -4.03 9.65 -22.72
CA PRO A 126 -3.91 9.84 -21.28
C PRO A 126 -5.18 9.38 -20.57
N VAL A 127 -5.01 8.77 -19.40
CA VAL A 127 -6.11 8.32 -18.55
C VAL A 127 -5.89 8.85 -17.14
N ASN A 128 -6.86 9.62 -16.67
CA ASN A 128 -6.95 10.10 -15.29
C ASN A 128 -8.32 9.71 -14.76
N ALA A 129 -8.38 8.52 -14.18
CA ALA A 129 -9.64 7.90 -13.81
C ALA A 129 -9.50 7.00 -12.59
N ARG A 130 -10.65 6.70 -11.99
CA ARG A 130 -10.77 5.83 -10.83
C ARG A 130 -11.46 4.55 -11.27
N PHE A 131 -10.81 3.44 -11.00
CA PHE A 131 -11.29 2.10 -11.32
C PHE A 131 -11.50 1.31 -10.04
N GLU A 132 -12.33 0.27 -10.10
CA GLU A 132 -12.48 -0.65 -8.98
C GLU A 132 -11.51 -1.83 -9.13
N ALA A 133 -10.72 -2.13 -8.10
CA ALA A 133 -9.89 -3.32 -8.10
C ALA A 133 -10.76 -4.57 -7.96
N VAL A 134 -10.68 -5.46 -8.94
CA VAL A 134 -11.34 -6.78 -8.92
C VAL A 134 -10.40 -7.81 -8.32
N THR A 135 -9.19 -7.90 -8.86
CA THR A 135 -8.22 -8.92 -8.46
C THR A 135 -6.79 -8.53 -8.82
N VAL A 136 -5.83 -9.18 -8.16
CA VAL A 136 -4.39 -9.01 -8.39
C VAL A 136 -3.92 -10.13 -9.32
N ARG A 137 -3.24 -9.79 -10.42
CA ARG A 137 -2.69 -10.79 -11.36
C ARG A 137 -1.21 -11.08 -11.11
N SER A 138 -0.42 -10.05 -10.85
CA SER A 138 1.00 -10.16 -10.52
C SER A 138 1.38 -9.09 -9.49
N GLU A 139 2.63 -9.04 -9.03
CA GLU A 139 3.13 -7.94 -8.19
C GLU A 139 3.17 -6.58 -8.93
N ARG A 140 2.94 -6.60 -10.24
CA ARG A 140 3.07 -5.48 -11.16
C ARG A 140 1.82 -5.21 -12.00
N ALA A 141 0.75 -5.98 -11.79
CA ALA A 141 -0.49 -5.86 -12.55
C ALA A 141 -1.74 -6.18 -11.71
N LEU A 142 -2.72 -5.31 -11.88
CA LEU A 142 -4.05 -5.38 -11.30
C LEU A 142 -5.09 -5.49 -12.41
N LEU A 143 -6.17 -6.24 -12.16
CA LEU A 143 -7.38 -6.12 -12.96
C LEU A 143 -8.32 -5.14 -12.28
N CYS A 144 -8.72 -4.13 -13.03
CA CYS A 144 -9.62 -3.10 -12.56
C CYS A 144 -10.83 -2.98 -13.49
N TYR A 145 -11.98 -2.72 -12.91
CA TYR A 145 -13.24 -2.56 -13.61
C TYR A 145 -13.65 -1.08 -13.66
N ASP A 146 -14.08 -0.64 -14.83
CA ASP A 146 -14.61 0.71 -15.06
C ASP A 146 -16.14 0.68 -15.24
N TYR A 147 -16.84 1.39 -14.37
CA TYR A 147 -18.29 1.57 -14.45
C TYR A 147 -18.75 2.41 -15.63
N LYS A 148 -17.89 3.28 -16.18
CA LYS A 148 -18.29 4.18 -17.28
C LYS A 148 -18.31 3.47 -18.62
N THR A 149 -17.34 2.58 -18.84
CA THR A 149 -17.19 1.84 -20.10
C THR A 149 -17.69 0.40 -20.02
N ASP A 150 -18.14 -0.03 -18.84
CA ASP A 150 -18.53 -1.40 -18.51
C ASP A 150 -17.48 -2.41 -19.00
N ALA A 151 -16.21 -2.13 -18.65
CA ALA A 151 -15.07 -2.88 -19.16
C ALA A 151 -14.03 -3.12 -18.08
N VAL A 152 -13.33 -4.25 -18.21
CA VAL A 152 -12.17 -4.59 -17.38
C VAL A 152 -10.91 -4.14 -18.11
N TYR A 153 -9.99 -3.54 -17.35
CA TYR A 153 -8.67 -3.12 -17.81
C TYR A 153 -7.60 -3.76 -16.94
N LYS A 154 -6.52 -4.21 -17.57
CA LYS A 154 -5.31 -4.62 -16.87
C LYS A 154 -4.41 -3.40 -16.68
N ILE A 155 -4.23 -2.99 -15.43
CA ILE A 155 -3.46 -1.81 -15.06
C ILE A 155 -2.16 -2.25 -14.40
N GLY A 156 -1.04 -1.80 -14.93
CA GLY A 156 0.25 -2.23 -14.41
C GLY A 156 1.42 -1.88 -15.30
N THR A 157 2.55 -2.48 -14.99
CA THR A 157 3.82 -2.26 -15.72
C THR A 157 4.27 -3.50 -16.49
N ASP A 158 3.39 -4.50 -16.62
CA ASP A 158 3.64 -5.69 -17.43
C ASP A 158 3.34 -5.37 -18.91
N GLU A 159 4.02 -6.05 -19.83
CA GLU A 159 3.88 -5.80 -21.29
C GLU A 159 2.46 -6.06 -21.81
N THR A 160 1.70 -6.90 -21.11
CA THR A 160 0.31 -7.28 -21.44
C THR A 160 -0.73 -6.37 -20.80
N CYS A 161 -0.32 -5.30 -20.12
CA CYS A 161 -1.22 -4.33 -19.51
C CYS A 161 -1.86 -3.41 -20.57
N ASN A 162 -3.13 -3.07 -20.37
CA ASN A 162 -3.82 -2.10 -21.20
C ASN A 162 -3.48 -0.66 -20.80
N ILE A 163 -3.30 -0.42 -19.50
CA ILE A 163 -3.02 0.90 -18.94
C ILE A 163 -1.68 0.86 -18.22
N TYR A 164 -0.79 1.76 -18.60
CA TYR A 164 0.48 2.00 -17.93
C TYR A 164 0.35 3.17 -16.95
N PRO A 165 0.43 2.94 -15.63
CA PRO A 165 0.29 4.00 -14.64
C PRO A 165 1.60 4.78 -14.48
N ARG A 166 1.52 6.11 -14.57
CA ARG A 166 2.61 7.00 -14.13
C ARG A 166 2.54 7.22 -12.62
N LYS A 167 1.33 7.32 -12.08
CA LYS A 167 1.03 7.32 -10.65
C LYS A 167 -0.20 6.46 -10.42
N ILE A 168 -0.17 5.69 -9.35
CA ILE A 168 -1.29 4.82 -8.97
C ILE A 168 -1.41 4.77 -7.46
N ARG A 169 -2.65 4.75 -6.99
CA ARG A 169 -2.96 4.71 -5.56
C ARG A 169 -4.20 3.89 -5.28
N ALA A 170 -4.12 3.04 -4.26
CA ALA A 170 -5.26 2.34 -3.70
C ALA A 170 -5.99 3.22 -2.66
N ILE A 171 -7.31 3.25 -2.73
CA ILE A 171 -8.21 3.95 -1.81
C ILE A 171 -9.19 2.92 -1.26
N LYS A 172 -9.12 2.69 0.05
CA LYS A 172 -10.05 1.83 0.78
C LYS A 172 -11.45 2.43 0.75
N GLY A 173 -12.43 1.64 0.28
CA GLY A 173 -13.84 2.00 0.24
C GLY A 173 -14.67 1.26 1.30
N GLU A 174 -15.94 1.03 0.95
CA GLU A 174 -16.93 0.38 1.82
C GLU A 174 -16.62 -1.10 2.05
N LYS A 175 -17.08 -1.63 3.18
CA LYS A 175 -16.96 -3.06 3.48
C LYS A 175 -17.82 -3.86 2.49
N ARG A 176 -17.25 -4.90 1.90
CA ARG A 176 -17.95 -5.80 0.94
C ARG A 176 -17.77 -7.24 1.38
N ARG A 177 -18.77 -8.08 1.09
CA ARG A 177 -18.66 -9.53 1.18
C ARG A 177 -18.36 -10.11 -0.21
N ILE A 178 -17.29 -10.88 -0.32
CA ILE A 178 -16.97 -11.65 -1.52
C ILE A 178 -17.51 -13.05 -1.34
N ILE A 179 -18.25 -13.54 -2.33
CA ILE A 179 -18.73 -14.92 -2.40
C ILE A 179 -18.04 -15.55 -3.59
N VAL A 180 -17.27 -16.62 -3.35
CA VAL A 180 -16.61 -17.40 -4.39
C VAL A 180 -17.33 -18.73 -4.47
N GLU A 181 -17.94 -19.01 -5.62
CA GLU A 181 -18.61 -20.27 -5.90
C GLU A 181 -17.93 -20.98 -7.06
N THR A 182 -17.61 -22.26 -6.86
CA THR A 182 -17.06 -23.11 -7.91
C THR A 182 -18.22 -23.84 -8.58
N ALA A 183 -18.51 -23.51 -9.83
CA ALA A 183 -19.49 -24.22 -10.63
C ALA A 183 -18.81 -25.37 -11.40
N ASN A 184 -19.41 -26.57 -11.36
CA ASN A 184 -18.97 -27.72 -12.15
C ASN A 184 -19.85 -27.86 -13.41
N LEU A 185 -19.23 -27.79 -14.57
CA LEU A 185 -19.88 -27.83 -15.89
C LEU A 185 -20.12 -29.25 -16.43
N GLN A 186 -19.75 -30.31 -15.70
CA GLN A 186 -19.79 -31.69 -16.20
C GLN A 186 -21.18 -32.18 -16.67
N ASN A 187 -22.29 -31.52 -16.28
CA ASN A 187 -23.65 -31.88 -16.70
C ASN A 187 -24.63 -30.69 -16.76
N GLU A 188 -24.14 -29.45 -16.74
CA GLU A 188 -24.98 -28.24 -16.85
C GLU A 188 -24.55 -27.40 -18.06
N MET A 189 -25.54 -26.83 -18.78
CA MET A 189 -25.26 -25.84 -19.82
C MET A 189 -24.66 -24.57 -19.20
N LEU A 190 -23.65 -23.99 -19.86
CA LEU A 190 -22.99 -22.75 -19.43
C LEU A 190 -24.00 -21.61 -19.18
N SER A 191 -25.03 -21.51 -20.02
CA SER A 191 -26.13 -20.54 -19.86
C SER A 191 -26.82 -20.66 -18.50
N ASN A 192 -27.11 -21.88 -18.04
CA ASN A 192 -27.77 -22.12 -16.76
C ASN A 192 -26.87 -21.74 -15.57
N CYS A 193 -25.55 -21.95 -15.69
CA CYS A 193 -24.60 -21.50 -14.67
C CYS A 193 -24.45 -19.96 -14.66
N LEU A 194 -24.50 -19.31 -15.83
CA LEU A 194 -24.45 -17.84 -15.94
C LEU A 194 -25.73 -17.17 -15.41
N HIS A 195 -26.88 -17.85 -15.49
CA HIS A 195 -28.16 -17.37 -14.94
C HIS A 195 -28.29 -17.55 -13.41
N LYS A 196 -27.42 -18.34 -12.75
CA LYS A 196 -27.30 -18.40 -11.28
C LYS A 196 -26.57 -17.15 -10.75
N LYS A 197 -27.04 -15.97 -11.13
CA LYS A 197 -26.51 -14.67 -10.72
C LYS A 197 -27.21 -14.24 -9.43
N PRO A 198 -26.49 -13.86 -8.36
CA PRO A 198 -27.13 -13.18 -7.24
C PRO A 198 -27.67 -11.82 -7.73
N ASP A 199 -28.92 -11.48 -7.38
CA ASP A 199 -29.62 -10.26 -7.81
C ASP A 199 -28.91 -8.94 -7.43
N ILE A 200 -27.88 -9.01 -6.58
CA ILE A 200 -27.18 -7.84 -6.02
C ILE A 200 -25.66 -8.03 -6.13
N GLY A 201 -25.02 -7.22 -6.98
CA GLY A 201 -23.55 -7.09 -7.05
C GLY A 201 -22.96 -7.26 -8.45
N LEU A 202 -21.64 -7.08 -8.55
CA LEU A 202 -20.87 -7.43 -9.73
C LEU A 202 -20.45 -8.90 -9.64
N THR A 203 -20.76 -9.69 -10.67
CA THR A 203 -20.39 -11.10 -10.77
C THR A 203 -19.35 -11.26 -11.87
N PHE A 204 -18.19 -11.81 -11.51
CA PHE A 204 -17.11 -12.12 -12.43
C PHE A 204 -16.93 -13.64 -12.50
N TYR A 205 -16.84 -14.17 -13.72
CA TYR A 205 -16.60 -15.58 -14.01
C TYR A 205 -15.14 -15.76 -14.42
N SER A 206 -14.48 -16.77 -13.84
CA SER A 206 -13.11 -17.14 -14.20
C SER A 206 -13.02 -18.64 -14.33
N GLY A 207 -12.51 -19.12 -15.47
CA GLY A 207 -12.38 -20.55 -15.74
C GLY A 207 -12.20 -20.86 -17.22
N SER A 208 -11.87 -22.10 -17.54
CA SER A 208 -11.77 -22.60 -18.90
C SER A 208 -13.00 -23.41 -19.27
N VAL A 209 -13.61 -23.13 -20.42
CA VAL A 209 -14.72 -23.89 -21.01
C VAL A 209 -14.23 -24.46 -22.33
N TRP A 210 -14.25 -25.79 -22.47
CA TRP A 210 -13.89 -26.44 -23.74
C TRP A 210 -15.14 -26.49 -24.62
N THR A 211 -15.04 -25.99 -25.84
CA THR A 211 -16.13 -25.98 -26.83
C THR A 211 -15.53 -26.16 -28.21
N ASP A 212 -16.22 -26.91 -29.06
CA ASP A 212 -15.83 -27.13 -30.45
C ASP A 212 -16.30 -25.98 -31.37
N ASP A 213 -17.11 -25.06 -30.84
CA ASP A 213 -17.66 -23.92 -31.59
C ASP A 213 -16.66 -22.73 -31.63
N GLU A 214 -16.36 -22.25 -32.84
CA GLU A 214 -15.51 -21.09 -33.07
C GLU A 214 -16.29 -19.79 -32.77
N ILE A 215 -16.00 -19.16 -31.63
CA ILE A 215 -16.65 -17.91 -31.22
C ILE A 215 -15.75 -16.73 -31.61
N ASP A 216 -16.12 -16.06 -32.70
CA ASP A 216 -15.48 -14.81 -33.12
C ASP A 216 -16.02 -13.63 -32.29
N LYS A 217 -15.21 -13.17 -31.33
CA LYS A 217 -15.52 -11.97 -30.54
C LYS A 217 -14.60 -10.83 -30.97
N LYS A 218 -15.21 -9.72 -31.41
CA LYS A 218 -14.50 -8.51 -31.85
C LYS A 218 -13.51 -8.04 -30.77
N GLN A 219 -12.23 -8.07 -31.10
CA GLN A 219 -11.14 -7.71 -30.18
C GLN A 219 -10.97 -6.18 -30.15
N ASP A 220 -11.04 -5.59 -28.96
CA ASP A 220 -10.66 -4.20 -28.73
C ASP A 220 -9.27 -4.16 -28.09
N PRO A 221 -8.24 -3.62 -28.75
CA PRO A 221 -6.87 -3.62 -28.24
C PRO A 221 -6.69 -2.75 -26.98
N ASP A 222 -7.57 -1.80 -26.73
CA ASP A 222 -7.50 -0.94 -25.54
C ASP A 222 -8.18 -1.59 -24.31
N ARG A 223 -8.93 -2.69 -24.48
CA ARG A 223 -9.64 -3.38 -23.39
C ARG A 223 -8.94 -4.68 -23.00
N TYR A 224 -9.08 -5.08 -21.74
CA TYR A 224 -8.61 -6.39 -21.33
C TYR A 224 -9.49 -7.45 -21.97
N GLN A 225 -8.88 -8.40 -22.68
CA GLN A 225 -9.62 -9.54 -23.23
C GLN A 225 -10.04 -10.46 -22.09
N THR A 226 -11.29 -10.25 -21.67
CA THR A 226 -11.93 -10.98 -20.58
C THR A 226 -12.37 -12.38 -21.00
N VAL A 227 -12.47 -12.61 -22.31
CA VAL A 227 -12.71 -13.91 -22.93
C VAL A 227 -11.67 -14.10 -24.01
N LYS A 228 -10.83 -15.12 -23.89
CA LYS A 228 -9.85 -15.50 -24.91
C LYS A 228 -10.34 -16.77 -25.59
N SER A 229 -10.47 -16.72 -26.91
CA SER A 229 -10.77 -17.91 -27.71
C SER A 229 -9.46 -18.65 -28.00
N THR A 230 -9.39 -19.92 -27.61
CA THR A 230 -8.32 -20.86 -27.94
C THR A 230 -8.87 -21.91 -28.91
N VAL A 231 -8.00 -22.55 -29.69
CA VAL A 231 -8.32 -23.53 -30.76
C VAL A 231 -9.24 -24.69 -30.30
N SER A 232 -9.38 -24.92 -28.99
CA SER A 232 -10.22 -25.99 -28.42
C SER A 232 -11.09 -25.53 -27.23
N GLY A 233 -11.21 -24.22 -26.98
CA GLY A 233 -12.02 -23.74 -25.87
C GLY A 233 -11.91 -22.24 -25.58
N LEU A 234 -12.81 -21.75 -24.74
CA LEU A 234 -12.85 -20.40 -24.20
C LEU A 234 -12.14 -20.34 -22.84
N GLU A 235 -11.20 -19.41 -22.68
CA GLU A 235 -10.68 -19.02 -21.38
C GLU A 235 -11.41 -17.75 -20.93
N LEU A 236 -12.20 -17.87 -19.85
CA LEU A 236 -12.86 -16.76 -19.19
C LEU A 236 -11.93 -16.24 -18.08
N ASP A 237 -11.53 -14.98 -18.20
CA ASP A 237 -10.68 -14.30 -17.21
C ASP A 237 -11.38 -13.05 -16.68
N CYS A 238 -12.14 -13.21 -15.59
CA CYS A 238 -13.02 -12.18 -14.99
C CYS A 238 -14.11 -11.68 -15.93
N ALA A 239 -14.71 -12.58 -16.73
CA ALA A 239 -15.81 -12.25 -17.64
C ALA A 239 -17.06 -11.84 -16.86
N GLN A 240 -17.77 -10.81 -17.32
CA GLN A 240 -19.02 -10.38 -16.71
C GLN A 240 -20.21 -11.10 -17.37
N SER A 241 -21.21 -11.47 -16.57
CA SER A 241 -22.52 -11.88 -17.10
C SER A 241 -23.32 -10.61 -17.38
N GLU A 242 -23.50 -10.30 -18.67
CA GLU A 242 -24.49 -9.34 -19.17
C GLU A 242 -25.89 -9.79 -18.76
#